data_AF-A0A1E3X8C5-F1
#
_entry.id   AF-A0A1E3X8C5-F1
#
_cell.length_a   1.000
_cell.length_b   1.000
_cell.length_c   1.000
_cell.angle_alpha   90.00
_cell.angle_beta   90.00
_cell.angle_gamma   90.00
#
_symmetry.space_group_name_H-M   'P 1'
#
loop_
_entity.id
_entity.type
_entity.pdbx_description
1 polymer ?
#
loop_
_entity_poly.entity_id
_entity_poly.type
_entity_poly.pdbx_seq_one_letter_code
_entity_poly.pdbx_strand_id
1 'polypeptide(L)'
;MGKTSLSRMLPDPVYLNCDLPSVCRRLADPESFYDSLEKGTTVVFDEVHRLEDPSRLLKIAADVYPHLKVLATGSSTLVATRSSATAWPGVNK
;
A
#
# COMPACT_ATOMS: atom_id res chain seq x y z
N MET A 1 32.03 1.65 -7.55
CA MET A 1 31.06 0.87 -8.33
C MET A 1 30.42 -0.15 -7.40
N GLY A 2 29.34 0.22 -6.72
CA GLY A 2 28.77 -0.62 -5.67
C GLY A 2 27.46 -0.02 -5.15
N LYS A 3 26.53 -0.91 -4.77
CA LYS A 3 25.19 -0.70 -4.17
C LYS A 3 23.96 -0.84 -5.08
N THR A 4 24.08 -0.86 -6.41
CA THR A 4 22.88 -0.87 -7.30
C THR A 4 22.34 -2.26 -7.68
N SER A 5 22.88 -3.36 -7.15
CA SER A 5 22.49 -4.72 -7.58
C SER A 5 21.65 -5.53 -6.58
N LEU A 6 21.42 -5.03 -5.35
CA LEU A 6 20.82 -5.85 -4.27
C LEU A 6 19.46 -5.35 -3.76
N SER A 7 18.91 -4.26 -4.31
CA SER A 7 17.56 -3.76 -3.97
C SER A 7 16.42 -4.40 -4.79
N ARG A 8 16.72 -5.31 -5.72
CA ARG A 8 15.71 -5.95 -6.62
C ARG A 8 14.99 -7.16 -6.02
N MET A 9 15.20 -7.48 -4.75
CA MET A 9 14.68 -8.72 -4.13
C MET A 9 13.47 -8.51 -3.22
N LEU A 10 12.98 -7.27 -3.08
CA LEU A 10 11.66 -6.94 -2.58
C LEU A 10 11.04 -5.95 -3.57
N PRO A 11 9.79 -6.14 -4.05
CA PRO A 11 9.19 -5.23 -5.01
C PRO A 11 9.03 -3.86 -4.36
N ASP A 12 9.71 -2.87 -4.93
CA ASP A 12 9.81 -1.48 -4.50
C ASP A 12 8.44 -0.95 -4.00
N PRO A 13 8.24 -0.79 -2.68
CA PRO A 13 6.94 -0.40 -2.16
C PRO A 13 6.66 1.06 -2.49
N VAL A 14 5.44 1.34 -2.93
CA VAL A 14 4.97 2.70 -3.15
C VAL A 14 4.66 3.32 -1.80
N TYR A 15 5.60 4.10 -1.30
CA TYR A 15 5.46 4.82 -0.03
C TYR A 15 4.81 6.19 -0.24
N LEU A 16 3.80 6.49 0.57
CA LEU A 16 3.00 7.70 0.50
C LEU A 16 2.86 8.32 1.88
N ASN A 17 3.43 9.51 2.07
CA ASN A 17 3.25 10.29 3.28
C ASN A 17 1.98 11.13 3.18
N CYS A 18 0.94 10.76 3.93
CA CYS A 18 -0.37 11.42 3.93
C CYS A 18 -0.38 12.77 4.67
N ASP A 19 0.72 13.18 5.30
CA ASP A 19 0.89 14.54 5.82
C ASP A 19 1.17 15.56 4.69
N LEU A 20 1.63 15.09 3.53
CA LEU A 20 1.92 15.96 2.39
C LEU A 20 0.64 16.29 1.60
N PRO A 21 0.33 17.58 1.37
CA PRO A 21 -0.88 17.98 0.65
C PRO A 21 -0.89 17.55 -0.82
N SER A 22 0.27 17.24 -1.40
CA SER A 22 0.38 16.65 -2.74
C SER A 22 -0.08 15.18 -2.74
N VAL A 23 0.20 14.44 -1.68
CA VAL A 23 -0.25 13.05 -1.52
C VAL A 23 -1.75 13.02 -1.25
N CYS A 24 -2.27 13.90 -0.37
CA CYS A 24 -3.71 14.01 -0.14
C CYS A 24 -4.49 14.28 -1.43
N ARG A 25 -3.99 15.20 -2.28
CA ARG A 25 -4.60 15.47 -3.60
C ARG A 25 -4.56 14.27 -4.53
N ARG A 26 -3.46 13.51 -4.53
CA ARG A 26 -3.34 12.28 -5.33
C ARG A 26 -4.31 11.19 -4.85
N LEU A 27 -4.55 11.13 -3.54
CA LEU A 27 -5.44 10.15 -2.91
C LEU A 27 -6.90 10.61 -2.81
N ALA A 28 -7.22 11.81 -3.31
CA ALA A 28 -8.59 12.29 -3.43
C ALA A 28 -9.40 11.43 -4.43
N ASP A 29 -8.73 10.84 -5.42
CA ASP A 29 -9.27 9.81 -6.30
C ASP A 29 -8.47 8.50 -6.13
N PRO A 30 -8.86 7.65 -5.15
CA PRO A 30 -8.13 6.42 -4.85
C PRO A 30 -8.16 5.41 -6.00
N GLU A 31 -9.24 5.34 -6.80
CA GLU A 31 -9.36 4.40 -7.92
C GLU A 31 -8.31 4.70 -9.00
N SER A 32 -8.24 5.96 -9.44
CA SER A 32 -7.21 6.40 -10.39
C SER A 32 -5.78 6.17 -9.87
N PHE A 33 -5.57 6.33 -8.56
CA PHE A 33 -4.28 6.02 -7.95
C PHE A 33 -3.95 4.52 -8.01
N TYR A 34 -4.87 3.65 -7.58
CA TYR A 34 -4.63 2.20 -7.55
C TYR A 34 -4.54 1.60 -8.95
N ASP A 35 -5.31 2.10 -9.92
CA ASP A 35 -5.22 1.69 -11.34
C ASP A 35 -3.86 2.00 -11.97
N SER A 36 -3.14 2.99 -11.46
CA SER A 36 -1.78 3.32 -11.92
C SER A 36 -0.71 2.34 -11.43
N LEU A 37 -1.07 1.40 -10.53
CA LEU A 37 -0.13 0.47 -9.91
C LEU A 37 -0.14 -0.91 -10.57
N GLU A 38 1.01 -1.56 -10.53
CA GLU A 38 1.14 -2.92 -11.02
C GLU A 38 0.56 -3.93 -10.02
N LYS A 39 0.17 -5.11 -10.54
CA LYS A 39 -0.36 -6.17 -9.69
C LYS A 39 0.71 -6.69 -8.73
N GLY A 40 0.36 -6.87 -7.46
CA GLY A 40 1.30 -7.32 -6.43
C GLY A 40 2.16 -6.21 -5.82
N THR A 41 1.99 -4.95 -6.26
CA THR A 41 2.65 -3.79 -5.64
C THR A 41 2.26 -3.67 -4.17
N THR A 42 3.25 -3.38 -3.34
CA THR A 42 3.02 -3.03 -1.94
C THR A 42 2.89 -1.53 -1.81
N VAL A 43 1.82 -1.04 -1.21
CA VAL A 43 1.55 0.38 -0.98
C VAL A 43 1.59 0.64 0.51
N VAL A 44 2.36 1.65 0.93
CA VAL A 44 2.49 2.05 2.33
C VAL A 44 1.93 3.46 2.48
N PHE A 45 0.83 3.60 3.20
CA PHE A 45 0.26 4.90 3.59
C PHE A 45 0.77 5.27 4.97
N ASP A 46 1.58 6.31 5.05
CA ASP A 46 2.10 6.84 6.31
C ASP A 46 1.22 7.98 6.83
N GLU A 47 0.98 8.02 8.14
CA GLU A 47 0.10 9.02 8.79
C GLU A 47 -1.30 9.08 8.15
N VAL A 48 -1.90 7.92 7.85
CA VAL A 48 -3.15 7.79 7.08
C VAL A 48 -4.31 8.59 7.69
N HIS A 49 -4.30 8.83 8.99
CA HIS A 49 -5.31 9.64 9.70
C HIS A 49 -5.31 11.13 9.31
N ARG A 50 -4.32 11.59 8.53
CA ARG A 50 -4.29 12.94 7.94
C ARG A 50 -5.22 13.08 6.73
N LEU A 51 -5.63 11.96 6.13
CA LEU A 51 -6.62 11.95 5.07
C LEU A 51 -8.02 12.25 5.64
N GLU A 52 -8.87 12.84 4.80
CA GLU A 52 -10.25 13.16 5.17
C GLU A 52 -11.08 11.91 5.46
N ASP A 53 -10.89 10.85 4.67
CA ASP A 53 -11.59 9.57 4.84
C ASP A 53 -10.63 8.37 4.65
N PRO A 54 -9.82 8.03 5.68
CA PRO A 54 -8.89 6.92 5.60
C PRO A 54 -9.59 5.57 5.49
N SER A 55 -10.78 5.43 6.10
CA SER A 55 -11.54 4.19 6.08
C SER A 55 -12.02 3.84 4.68
N ARG A 56 -12.54 4.83 3.92
CA ARG A 56 -12.96 4.63 2.54
C ARG A 56 -11.79 4.24 1.63
N LEU A 57 -10.65 4.93 1.76
CA LEU A 57 -9.45 4.61 0.99
C LEU A 57 -9.00 3.16 1.20
N LEU A 58 -8.92 2.71 2.46
CA LEU A 58 -8.52 1.33 2.78
C LEU A 58 -9.59 0.31 2.35
N LYS A 59 -10.87 0.65 2.45
CA LYS A 59 -11.97 -0.23 2.01
C LYS A 59 -11.93 -0.46 0.51
N ILE A 60 -11.73 0.59 -0.29
CA ILE A 60 -11.59 0.47 -1.75
C ILE A 60 -10.40 -0.43 -2.09
N ALA A 61 -9.26 -0.24 -1.42
CA ALA A 61 -8.10 -1.07 -1.65
C ALA A 61 -8.36 -2.56 -1.34
N ALA A 62 -9.07 -2.85 -0.23
CA ALA A 62 -9.38 -4.21 0.17
C ALA A 62 -10.43 -4.89 -0.71
N ASP A 63 -11.48 -4.15 -1.10
CA ASP A 63 -12.63 -4.70 -1.82
C ASP A 63 -12.38 -4.77 -3.34
N VAL A 64 -11.77 -3.73 -3.91
CA VAL A 64 -11.60 -3.56 -5.37
C VAL A 64 -10.21 -3.96 -5.84
N TYR A 65 -9.18 -3.75 -5.00
CA TYR A 65 -7.78 -4.00 -5.35
C TYR A 65 -7.10 -5.07 -4.46
N PRO A 66 -7.69 -6.26 -4.27
CA PRO A 66 -7.14 -7.29 -3.37
C PRO A 66 -5.79 -7.87 -3.84
N HIS A 67 -5.38 -7.55 -5.06
CA HIS A 67 -4.07 -7.91 -5.62
C HIS A 67 -2.94 -6.96 -5.17
N LEU A 68 -3.28 -5.80 -4.61
CA LEU A 68 -2.33 -4.88 -3.99
C LEU A 68 -2.14 -5.25 -2.52
N LYS A 69 -0.92 -5.04 -2.01
CA LYS A 69 -0.62 -5.22 -0.59
C LYS A 69 -0.60 -3.85 0.08
N VAL A 70 -1.61 -3.54 0.87
CA VAL A 70 -1.68 -2.23 1.55
C VAL A 70 -1.23 -2.33 3.00
N LEU A 71 -0.34 -1.43 3.40
CA LEU A 71 0.04 -1.18 4.78
C LEU A 71 -0.31 0.27 5.11
N ALA A 72 -0.99 0.50 6.22
CA ALA A 72 -1.30 1.84 6.70
C ALA A 72 -0.69 2.04 8.09
N THR A 73 -0.03 3.17 8.28
CA THR A 73 0.46 3.61 9.58
C THR A 73 -0.35 4.83 10.02
N GLY A 74 -0.41 5.02 11.32
CA GLY A 74 -0.77 6.28 11.92
C GLY A 74 -0.26 6.27 13.35
N SER A 75 0.15 7.42 13.85
CA SER A 75 0.69 7.62 15.20
C SER A 75 -0.19 7.15 16.37
N SER A 76 -1.35 6.53 16.17
CA SER A 76 -2.16 5.94 17.25
C SER A 76 -2.98 4.69 16.93
N THR A 77 -2.93 4.10 15.73
CA THR A 77 -3.65 2.82 15.50
C THR A 77 -3.03 2.07 14.33
N LEU A 78 -2.34 0.98 14.64
CA LEU A 78 -1.72 0.08 13.67
C LEU A 78 -2.84 -0.74 12.97
N VAL A 79 -3.52 -0.13 11.99
CA VAL A 79 -4.49 -0.81 11.13
C VAL A 79 -3.72 -1.59 10.06
N ALA A 80 -3.33 -2.81 10.42
CA ALA A 80 -2.95 -3.82 9.45
C ALA A 80 -4.22 -4.47 8.92
N THR A 81 -4.78 -3.97 7.81
CA THR A 81 -5.78 -4.72 7.03
C THR A 81 -5.06 -5.85 6.28
N ARG A 82 -4.63 -6.87 7.02
CA ARG A 82 -4.28 -8.17 6.46
C ARG A 82 -5.60 -8.88 6.16
N SER A 83 -6.09 -8.72 4.93
CA SER A 83 -7.10 -9.64 4.41
C SER A 83 -6.44 -11.02 4.32
N SER A 84 -6.78 -11.90 5.25
CA SER A 84 -6.33 -13.27 5.28
C SER A 84 -7.11 -14.06 4.24
N ALA A 85 -6.50 -14.29 3.08
CA ALA A 85 -6.91 -15.37 2.19
C ALA A 85 -5.68 -16.04 1.57
N THR A 86 -5.47 -17.28 2.02
CA THR A 86 -4.89 -18.39 1.24
C THR A 86 -3.37 -18.59 1.27
N ALA A 87 -3.00 -19.61 2.06
CA ALA A 87 -1.94 -20.60 1.88
C ALA A 87 -0.74 -20.25 0.97
N TRP A 88 0.45 -20.23 1.58
CA TRP A 88 1.69 -20.52 0.87
C TRP A 88 1.67 -21.97 0.34
N PRO A 89 1.71 -22.22 -0.97
CA PRO A 89 2.06 -23.53 -1.48
C PRO A 89 3.58 -23.60 -1.61
N GLY A 90 4.17 -24.52 -0.84
CA GLY A 90 5.39 -25.25 -1.18
C GLY A 90 6.58 -24.46 -1.77
N VAL A 91 7.56 -24.18 -0.90
CA VAL A 91 8.95 -24.36 -1.32
C VAL A 91 9.11 -25.83 -1.70
N ASN A 92 9.29 -26.09 -2.99
CA ASN A 92 9.56 -27.42 -3.51
C ASN A 92 10.98 -27.44 -4.08
N LYS A 93 11.82 -28.23 -3.40
CA LYS A 93 13.19 -28.68 -3.69
C LYS A 93 14.31 -27.64 -3.75
#